data_AF-A0A075FSB8-F1
#
_entry.id   AF-A0A075FSB8-F1
#
_cell.length_a   1.000
_cell.length_b   1.000
_cell.length_c   1.000
_cell.angle_alpha   90.00
_cell.angle_beta   90.00
_cell.angle_gamma   90.00
#
_symmetry.space_group_name_H-M   'P 1'
#
loop_
_entity.id
_entity.type
_entity.pdbx_description
1 polymer ?
#
loop_
_entity_poly.entity_id
_entity_poly.type
_entity_poly.pdbx_seq_one_letter_code
_entity_poly.pdbx_strand_id
1 'polypeptide(L)'
;MGWFYEAPDGVLIISIIEGSGAEKAGLQKDDLITGVNSVVVVTPFDFQKVDLKPGDTATVTVQRDGQQIQLPVEIMPSPDDPDRGLIGIIRDNAMSYKPVLNFIEWNPQVSMFLLWLWMISFFIGIINMLPLPILDGGKFIYTIIEKHASEKKINVIMYTVYAFTFVIFALNIALSYVKSGWFTI
;
A
#
# COMPACT_ATOMS: atom_id res chain seq x y z
N MET A 1 14.95 -5.58 0.07
CA MET A 1 13.48 -5.44 0.09
C MET A 1 12.87 -6.68 0.73
N GLY A 2 13.24 -7.00 1.98
CA GLY A 2 12.86 -8.25 2.67
C GLY A 2 12.46 -8.05 4.14
N TRP A 3 12.24 -6.79 4.53
CA TRP A 3 11.87 -6.41 5.90
C TRP A 3 10.35 -6.30 6.07
N PHE A 4 9.63 -6.07 4.97
CA PHE A 4 8.19 -5.84 4.97
C PHE A 4 7.43 -6.78 4.05
N TYR A 5 8.08 -7.33 3.02
CA TYR A 5 7.49 -8.22 2.03
C TYR A 5 8.40 -9.42 1.78
N GLU A 6 7.80 -10.60 1.65
CA GLU A 6 8.46 -11.79 1.15
C GLU A 6 8.67 -11.65 -0.36
N ALA A 7 9.74 -12.27 -0.87
CA ALA A 7 9.92 -12.36 -2.31
C ALA A 7 8.75 -13.13 -2.93
N PRO A 8 8.33 -12.80 -4.16
CA PRO A 8 7.28 -13.57 -4.84
C PRO A 8 7.66 -15.05 -4.85
N ASP A 9 6.73 -15.92 -4.49
CA ASP A 9 6.92 -17.36 -4.37
C ASP A 9 6.17 -18.15 -5.45
N GLY A 10 5.51 -17.45 -6.37
CA GLY A 10 4.77 -18.04 -7.48
C GLY A 10 3.79 -17.06 -8.10
N VAL A 11 2.87 -17.58 -8.91
CA VAL A 11 1.87 -16.80 -9.63
C VAL A 11 0.46 -17.30 -9.30
N LEU A 12 -0.37 -16.42 -8.76
CA LEU A 12 -1.72 -16.73 -8.30
C LEU A 12 -2.70 -16.92 -9.47
N ILE A 13 -3.49 -18.00 -9.42
CA ILE A 13 -4.61 -18.23 -10.33
C ILE A 13 -5.82 -17.43 -9.86
N ILE A 14 -6.25 -16.45 -10.67
CA ILE A 14 -7.44 -15.62 -10.40
C ILE A 14 -8.71 -16.37 -10.81
N SER A 15 -8.66 -17.08 -11.94
CA SER A 15 -9.76 -17.89 -12.43
C SER A 15 -9.29 -18.91 -13.46
N ILE A 16 -10.17 -19.86 -13.76
CA ILE A 16 -9.93 -20.94 -14.71
C ILE A 16 -10.84 -20.73 -15.91
N ILE A 17 -10.31 -20.98 -17.10
CA ILE A 17 -11.07 -20.93 -18.34
C ILE A 17 -11.92 -22.20 -18.43
N GLU A 18 -13.23 -22.04 -18.61
CA GLU A 18 -14.16 -23.16 -18.73
C GLU A 18 -13.81 -24.06 -19.94
N GLY A 19 -13.88 -25.37 -19.76
CA GLY A 19 -13.53 -26.37 -20.77
C GLY A 19 -12.04 -26.56 -21.02
N SER A 20 -11.17 -25.82 -20.31
CA SER A 20 -9.73 -25.89 -20.49
C SER A 20 -9.10 -27.14 -19.87
N GLY A 21 -7.85 -27.45 -20.25
CA GLY A 21 -7.10 -28.51 -19.60
C GLY A 21 -6.85 -28.25 -18.11
N ALA A 22 -6.71 -26.97 -17.70
CA ALA A 22 -6.58 -26.60 -16.29
C ALA A 22 -7.80 -27.03 -15.46
N GLU A 23 -9.00 -26.82 -15.99
CA GLU A 23 -10.25 -27.23 -15.34
C GLU A 23 -10.32 -28.75 -15.20
N LYS A 24 -10.06 -29.47 -16.30
CA LYS A 24 -10.07 -30.95 -16.32
C LYS A 24 -9.03 -31.56 -15.36
N ALA A 25 -7.88 -30.90 -15.22
CA ALA A 25 -6.80 -31.32 -14.32
C ALA A 25 -7.10 -31.04 -12.84
N GLY A 26 -8.14 -30.26 -12.53
CA GLY A 26 -8.51 -29.93 -11.16
C GLY A 26 -7.65 -28.82 -10.53
N LEU A 27 -7.06 -27.95 -11.35
CA LEU A 27 -6.57 -26.66 -10.85
C LEU A 27 -7.74 -25.89 -10.24
N GLN A 28 -7.47 -25.00 -9.29
CA GLN A 28 -8.48 -24.21 -8.60
C GLN A 28 -8.09 -22.74 -8.59
N LYS A 29 -9.11 -21.89 -8.42
CA LYS A 29 -8.88 -20.49 -8.06
C LYS A 29 -8.08 -20.43 -6.75
N ASP A 30 -7.20 -19.44 -6.64
CA ASP A 30 -6.32 -19.19 -5.49
C ASP A 30 -5.16 -20.18 -5.34
N ASP A 31 -5.00 -21.13 -6.27
CA ASP A 31 -3.75 -21.90 -6.39
C ASP A 31 -2.58 -20.97 -6.74
N LEU A 32 -1.43 -21.21 -6.11
CA LEU A 32 -0.19 -20.52 -6.42
C LEU A 32 0.69 -21.40 -7.30
N ILE A 33 0.88 -21.05 -8.58
CA ILE A 33 1.76 -21.80 -9.48
C ILE A 33 3.21 -21.50 -9.14
N THR A 34 3.95 -22.55 -8.79
CA THR A 34 5.38 -22.48 -8.42
C THR A 34 6.27 -23.13 -9.47
N GLY A 35 5.70 -23.87 -10.43
CA GLY A 35 6.44 -24.46 -11.54
C GLY A 35 5.57 -24.98 -12.67
N VAL A 36 6.15 -25.01 -13.87
CA VAL A 36 5.57 -25.66 -15.05
C VAL A 36 6.66 -26.46 -15.75
N ASN A 37 6.44 -27.76 -15.91
CA ASN A 37 7.44 -28.72 -16.34
C ASN A 37 8.71 -28.62 -15.48
N SER A 38 9.87 -28.35 -16.10
CA SER A 38 11.16 -28.17 -15.40
C SER A 38 11.46 -26.70 -15.07
N VAL A 39 10.55 -25.77 -15.37
CA VAL A 39 10.75 -24.34 -15.15
C VAL A 39 10.13 -23.94 -13.81
N VAL A 40 10.95 -23.41 -12.90
CA VAL A 40 10.47 -22.80 -11.66
C VAL A 40 9.83 -21.45 -12.00
N VAL A 41 8.62 -21.25 -11.53
CA VAL A 41 7.82 -20.05 -11.75
C VAL A 41 7.78 -19.26 -10.46
N VAL A 42 8.46 -18.11 -10.46
CA VAL A 42 8.51 -17.18 -9.32
C VAL A 42 7.69 -15.93 -9.65
N THR A 43 7.70 -15.54 -10.92
CA THR A 43 7.04 -14.33 -11.42
C THR A 43 6.23 -14.63 -12.68
N PRO A 44 5.24 -13.77 -13.04
CA PRO A 44 4.49 -13.92 -14.28
C PRO A 44 5.36 -13.95 -15.55
N PHE A 45 6.56 -13.36 -15.50
CA PHE A 45 7.51 -13.34 -16.60
C PHE A 45 8.16 -14.71 -16.85
N ASP A 46 8.25 -15.58 -15.85
CA ASP A 46 8.89 -16.90 -16.00
C ASP A 46 8.11 -17.82 -16.94
N PHE A 47 6.82 -17.57 -17.15
CA PHE A 47 6.02 -18.29 -18.13
C PHE A 47 6.48 -18.07 -19.58
N GLN A 48 7.22 -17.00 -19.89
CA GLN A 48 7.82 -16.81 -21.22
C GLN A 48 8.93 -17.84 -21.50
N LYS A 49 9.49 -18.45 -20.45
CA LYS A 49 10.54 -19.47 -20.54
C LYS A 49 9.96 -20.88 -20.70
N VAL A 50 8.66 -21.04 -20.53
CA VAL A 50 7.97 -22.32 -20.64
C VAL A 50 7.57 -22.50 -22.09
N ASP A 51 8.14 -23.51 -22.74
CA ASP A 51 7.70 -23.94 -24.07
C ASP A 51 6.48 -24.84 -23.91
N LEU A 52 5.33 -24.40 -24.43
CA LEU A 52 4.05 -25.12 -24.37
C LEU A 52 3.51 -25.26 -25.78
N LYS A 53 3.25 -26.51 -26.18
CA LYS A 53 2.69 -26.84 -27.48
C LYS A 53 1.25 -27.34 -27.32
N PRO A 54 0.30 -26.87 -28.15
CA PRO A 54 -1.06 -27.37 -28.13
C PRO A 54 -1.10 -28.89 -28.31
N GLY A 55 -1.89 -29.57 -27.49
CA GLY A 55 -2.05 -31.03 -27.50
C GLY A 55 -1.08 -31.79 -26.60
N ASP A 56 -0.01 -31.16 -26.12
CA ASP A 56 0.90 -31.78 -25.15
C ASP A 56 0.29 -31.74 -23.73
N THR A 57 0.84 -32.57 -22.83
CA THR A 57 0.54 -32.50 -21.40
C THR A 57 1.71 -31.86 -20.66
N ALA A 58 1.45 -30.76 -19.94
CA ALA A 58 2.43 -30.11 -19.08
C ALA A 58 2.19 -30.47 -17.61
N THR A 59 3.25 -30.67 -16.84
CA THR A 59 3.14 -30.85 -15.38
C THR A 59 3.15 -29.49 -14.71
N VAL A 60 2.02 -29.08 -14.14
CA VAL A 60 1.90 -27.82 -13.39
C VAL A 60 2.04 -28.12 -11.91
N THR A 61 3.01 -27.47 -11.26
CA THR A 61 3.22 -27.54 -9.81
C THR A 61 2.57 -26.33 -9.17
N VAL A 62 1.64 -26.59 -8.25
CA VAL A 62 0.93 -25.55 -7.48
C VAL A 62 1.11 -25.75 -5.99
N GLN A 63 1.01 -24.66 -5.23
CA GLN A 63 0.85 -24.68 -3.79
C GLN A 63 -0.61 -24.36 -3.45
N ARG A 64 -1.28 -25.31 -2.78
CA ARG A 64 -2.65 -25.19 -2.29
C ARG A 64 -2.66 -25.53 -0.81
N ASP A 65 -3.18 -24.62 0.02
CA ASP A 65 -3.19 -24.76 1.49
C ASP A 65 -1.82 -25.12 2.11
N GLY A 66 -0.75 -24.59 1.51
CA GLY A 66 0.63 -24.83 1.93
C GLY A 66 1.25 -26.15 1.42
N GLN A 67 0.48 -27.03 0.80
CA GLN A 67 0.97 -28.28 0.20
C GLN A 67 1.30 -28.11 -1.28
N GLN A 68 2.37 -28.75 -1.75
CA GLN A 68 2.69 -28.83 -3.17
C GLN A 68 1.92 -29.95 -3.85
N ILE A 69 1.22 -29.62 -4.93
CA ILE A 69 0.43 -30.54 -5.75
C ILE A 69 0.94 -30.43 -7.19
N GLN A 70 1.16 -31.56 -7.84
CA GLN A 70 1.54 -31.62 -9.24
C GLN A 70 0.38 -32.19 -10.05
N LEU A 71 -0.06 -31.43 -11.04
CA LEU A 71 -1.21 -31.78 -11.87
C LEU A 71 -0.76 -31.86 -13.33
N PRO A 72 -1.04 -32.97 -14.03
CA PRO A 72 -0.88 -33.04 -15.48
C PRO A 72 -2.01 -32.25 -16.15
N VAL A 73 -1.63 -31.21 -16.90
CA VAL A 73 -2.56 -30.30 -17.57
C VAL A 73 -2.42 -30.44 -19.08
N GLU A 74 -3.54 -30.72 -19.75
CA GLU A 74 -3.64 -30.71 -21.21
C GLU A 74 -3.49 -29.26 -21.73
N ILE A 75 -2.56 -29.04 -22.66
CA ILE A 75 -2.31 -27.72 -23.23
C ILE A 75 -3.25 -27.47 -24.41
N MET A 76 -4.00 -26.38 -24.35
CA MET A 76 -4.92 -25.97 -25.42
C MET A 76 -4.29 -24.87 -26.30
N PRO A 77 -4.73 -24.71 -27.55
CA PRO A 77 -4.26 -23.62 -28.41
C PRO A 77 -4.71 -22.25 -27.87
N SER A 78 -3.88 -21.23 -28.08
CA SER A 78 -4.26 -19.86 -27.74
C SER A 78 -5.33 -19.32 -28.69
N PRO A 79 -6.37 -18.62 -28.18
CA PRO A 79 -7.33 -17.93 -29.03
C PRO A 79 -6.70 -16.92 -29.99
N ASP A 80 -5.60 -16.27 -29.55
CA ASP A 80 -4.91 -15.23 -30.32
C ASP A 80 -3.82 -15.80 -31.25
N ASP A 81 -3.23 -16.95 -30.89
CA ASP A 81 -2.14 -17.60 -31.63
C ASP A 81 -2.26 -19.13 -31.52
N PRO A 82 -2.85 -19.81 -32.52
CA PRO A 82 -3.10 -21.25 -32.47
C PRO A 82 -1.84 -22.12 -32.32
N ASP A 83 -0.67 -21.61 -32.71
CA ASP A 83 0.60 -22.33 -32.59
C ASP A 83 1.17 -22.28 -31.15
N ARG A 84 0.66 -21.37 -30.32
CA ARG A 84 1.08 -21.20 -28.93
C ARG A 84 0.15 -21.95 -27.98
N GLY A 85 0.73 -22.80 -27.13
CA GLY A 85 0.00 -23.51 -26.09
C GLY A 85 -0.30 -22.65 -24.87
N LEU A 86 -1.46 -22.85 -24.26
CA LEU A 86 -1.81 -22.30 -22.96
C LEU A 86 -2.45 -23.33 -22.02
N ILE A 87 -2.21 -23.12 -20.73
CA ILE A 87 -2.65 -24.00 -19.63
C ILE A 87 -4.17 -23.85 -19.42
N GLY A 88 -4.75 -22.68 -19.72
CA GLY A 88 -6.18 -22.41 -19.53
C GLY A 88 -6.52 -21.66 -18.25
N ILE A 89 -5.62 -20.80 -17.77
CA ILE A 89 -5.77 -20.04 -16.52
C ILE A 89 -5.77 -18.54 -16.80
N ILE A 90 -6.47 -17.80 -15.96
CA ILE A 90 -6.32 -16.34 -15.82
C ILE A 90 -5.51 -16.11 -14.55
N ARG A 91 -4.42 -15.39 -14.70
CA ARG A 91 -3.43 -15.17 -13.63
C ARG A 91 -3.32 -13.70 -13.30
N ASP A 92 -2.87 -13.42 -12.08
CA ASP A 92 -2.44 -12.07 -11.75
C ASP A 92 -1.10 -11.78 -12.45
N ASN A 93 -1.02 -10.62 -13.09
CA ASN A 93 0.24 -10.12 -13.65
C ASN A 93 1.01 -9.24 -12.65
N ALA A 94 0.42 -8.93 -11.50
CA ALA A 94 1.13 -8.32 -10.39
C ALA A 94 2.12 -9.32 -9.79
N MET A 95 3.29 -8.82 -9.36
CA MET A 95 4.18 -9.61 -8.51
C MET A 95 3.50 -9.78 -7.14
N SER A 96 3.20 -11.03 -6.76
CA SER A 96 2.58 -11.35 -5.47
C SER A 96 3.59 -11.15 -4.34
N TYR A 97 3.70 -9.93 -3.82
CA TYR A 97 4.44 -9.64 -2.60
C TYR A 97 3.54 -9.89 -1.39
N LYS A 98 3.85 -10.93 -0.60
CA LYS A 98 3.15 -11.19 0.67
C LYS A 98 3.81 -10.39 1.79
N PRO A 99 3.06 -9.64 2.62
CA PRO A 99 3.64 -8.93 3.74
C PRO A 99 4.20 -9.92 4.78
N VAL A 100 5.42 -9.67 5.28
CA VAL A 100 6.07 -10.53 6.31
C VAL A 100 5.34 -10.46 7.64
N LEU A 101 4.71 -9.31 7.94
CA LEU A 101 3.95 -9.09 9.16
C LEU A 101 2.46 -9.06 8.83
N ASN A 102 1.71 -9.94 9.50
CA ASN A 102 0.25 -9.87 9.53
C ASN A 102 -0.15 -8.69 10.42
N PHE A 103 -0.30 -7.51 9.82
CA PHE A 103 -0.93 -6.39 10.50
C PHE A 103 -2.37 -6.77 10.85
N ILE A 104 -2.87 -6.23 11.96
CA ILE A 104 -4.27 -6.40 12.32
C ILE A 104 -5.11 -5.81 11.18
N GLU A 105 -5.85 -6.66 10.47
CA GLU A 105 -6.78 -6.25 9.42
C GLU A 105 -8.04 -5.69 10.06
N TRP A 106 -7.91 -4.47 10.59
CA TRP A 106 -9.04 -3.74 11.14
C TRP A 106 -10.09 -3.54 10.05
N ASN A 107 -11.35 -3.70 10.45
CA ASN A 107 -12.49 -3.37 9.61
C ASN A 107 -12.29 -1.96 8.97
N PRO A 108 -12.55 -1.77 7.66
CA PRO A 108 -12.24 -0.52 6.96
C PRO A 108 -12.86 0.73 7.60
N GLN A 109 -14.07 0.60 8.17
CA GLN A 109 -14.75 1.70 8.86
C GLN A 109 -14.03 2.04 10.17
N VAL A 110 -13.56 1.04 10.90
CA VAL A 110 -12.75 1.24 12.12
C VAL A 110 -11.40 1.88 11.77
N SER A 111 -10.73 1.41 10.72
CA SER A 111 -9.47 2.01 10.23
C SER A 111 -9.64 3.49 9.87
N MET A 112 -10.73 3.82 9.15
CA MET A 112 -11.05 5.20 8.81
C MET A 112 -11.32 6.05 10.06
N PHE A 113 -12.07 5.51 11.02
CA PHE A 113 -12.34 6.18 12.28
C PHE A 113 -11.07 6.45 13.10
N LEU A 114 -10.19 5.45 13.23
CA LEU A 114 -8.90 5.59 13.92
C LEU A 114 -7.99 6.61 13.22
N LEU A 115 -7.96 6.60 11.88
CA LEU A 115 -7.23 7.59 11.11
C LEU A 115 -7.77 9.00 11.37
N TRP A 116 -9.09 9.17 11.41
CA TRP A 116 -9.73 10.44 11.73
C TRP A 116 -9.40 10.93 13.15
N LEU A 117 -9.46 10.05 14.15
CA LEU A 117 -9.04 10.35 15.53
C LEU A 117 -7.58 10.73 15.62
N TRP A 118 -6.72 9.99 14.92
CA TRP A 118 -5.30 10.28 14.85
C TRP A 118 -5.05 11.65 14.22
N MET A 119 -5.71 11.98 13.11
CA MET A 119 -5.59 13.28 12.46
C MET A 119 -6.01 14.42 13.40
N ILE A 120 -7.16 14.29 14.07
CA ILE A 120 -7.62 15.30 15.04
C ILE A 120 -6.59 15.48 16.16
N SER A 121 -6.14 14.38 16.75
CA SER A 121 -5.17 14.42 17.86
C SER A 121 -3.86 15.07 17.42
N PHE A 122 -3.40 14.75 16.22
CA PHE A 122 -2.21 15.33 15.60
C PHE A 122 -2.37 16.84 15.37
N PHE A 123 -3.49 17.29 14.78
CA PHE A 123 -3.73 18.71 14.52
C PHE A 123 -3.92 19.53 15.80
N ILE A 124 -4.62 18.99 16.80
CA ILE A 124 -4.73 19.61 18.13
C ILE A 124 -3.33 19.78 18.74
N GLY A 125 -2.48 18.76 18.62
CA GLY A 125 -1.09 18.82 19.05
C GLY A 125 -0.30 19.93 18.36
N ILE A 126 -0.41 20.03 17.03
CA ILE A 126 0.24 21.10 16.25
C ILE A 126 -0.25 22.49 16.68
N ILE A 127 -1.56 22.68 16.80
CA ILE A 127 -2.14 23.97 17.20
C ILE A 127 -1.65 24.36 18.59
N ASN A 128 -1.67 23.44 19.56
CA ASN A 128 -1.21 23.70 20.92
C ASN A 128 0.29 23.99 21.02
N MET A 129 1.09 23.54 20.05
CA MET A 129 2.52 23.87 19.94
C MET A 129 2.80 25.24 19.32
N LEU A 130 1.77 25.96 18.82
CA LEU A 130 1.97 27.31 18.32
C LEU A 130 2.38 28.27 19.46
N PRO A 131 3.28 29.22 19.18
CA PRO A 131 3.78 30.14 20.17
C PRO A 131 2.77 31.29 20.38
N LEU A 132 1.65 30.99 21.03
CA LEU A 132 0.58 31.93 21.34
C LEU A 132 0.33 31.99 22.85
N PRO A 133 -0.15 33.11 23.40
CA PRO A 133 -0.26 33.33 24.85
C PRO A 133 -1.09 32.30 25.62
N ILE A 134 -2.12 31.74 24.97
CA ILE A 134 -3.09 30.81 25.59
C ILE A 134 -2.63 29.35 25.44
N LEU A 135 -1.70 29.08 24.51
CA LEU A 135 -1.32 27.74 24.10
C LEU A 135 -0.03 27.28 24.80
N ASP A 136 0.16 25.96 24.84
CA ASP A 136 1.29 25.35 25.55
C ASP A 136 2.65 25.69 24.91
N GLY A 137 2.71 25.88 23.59
CA GLY A 137 3.90 26.34 22.88
C GLY A 137 4.41 27.70 23.35
N GLY A 138 3.51 28.62 23.72
CA GLY A 138 3.89 29.93 24.28
C GLY A 138 4.56 29.80 25.66
N LYS A 139 4.00 28.97 26.53
CA LYS A 139 4.58 28.67 27.85
C LYS A 139 5.92 27.95 27.72
N PHE A 140 6.02 27.00 26.78
CA PHE A 140 7.24 26.26 26.52
C PHE A 140 8.39 27.19 26.11
N ILE A 141 8.16 28.12 25.18
CA ILE A 141 9.17 29.11 24.79
C ILE A 141 9.55 30.00 25.96
N TYR A 142 8.56 30.49 26.72
CA TYR A 142 8.79 31.31 27.91
C TYR A 142 9.75 30.61 28.88
N THR A 143 9.50 29.35 29.23
CA THR A 143 10.34 28.57 30.16
C THR A 143 11.76 28.37 29.64
N ILE A 144 11.96 28.20 28.32
CA ILE A 144 13.30 28.06 27.73
C ILE A 144 14.11 29.35 27.88
N ILE A 145 13.49 30.49 27.58
CA ILE A 145 14.19 31.78 27.57
C ILE A 145 14.32 32.39 28.97
N GLU A 146 13.44 32.01 29.91
CA GLU A 146 13.45 32.51 31.29
C GLU A 146 14.77 32.24 32.01
N LYS A 147 15.38 31.07 31.76
CA LYS A 147 16.66 30.72 32.37
C LYS A 147 17.85 31.59 31.92
N HIS A 148 17.73 32.28 30.78
CA HIS A 148 18.86 32.96 30.12
C HIS A 148 18.62 34.45 29.84
N ALA A 149 17.47 35.02 30.21
CA ALA A 149 17.11 36.40 29.94
C ALA A 149 16.41 37.08 31.14
N SER A 150 16.52 38.41 31.23
CA SER A 150 15.76 39.20 32.19
C SER A 150 14.28 39.29 31.79
N GLU A 151 13.36 39.36 32.76
CA GLU A 151 11.91 39.48 32.52
C GLU A 151 11.53 40.53 31.47
N LYS A 152 12.15 41.71 31.50
CA LYS A 152 11.89 42.77 30.50
C LYS A 152 12.22 42.34 29.07
N LYS A 153 13.32 41.59 28.88
CA LYS A 153 13.71 41.04 27.57
C LYS A 153 12.76 39.91 27.16
N ILE A 154 12.38 39.04 28.09
CA ILE A 154 11.43 37.94 27.86
C ILE A 154 10.10 38.49 27.36
N ASN A 155 9.54 39.48 28.05
CA ASN A 155 8.27 40.09 27.65
C ASN A 155 8.35 40.68 26.24
N VAL A 156 9.42 41.42 25.91
CA VAL A 156 9.61 41.96 24.56
C VAL A 156 9.71 40.85 23.51
N ILE A 157 10.48 39.79 23.77
CA ILE A 157 10.63 38.65 22.86
C ILE A 157 9.27 37.96 22.67
N MET A 158 8.56 37.64 23.75
CA MET A 158 7.28 36.94 23.69
C MET A 158 6.22 37.76 22.96
N TYR A 159 6.07 39.06 23.26
CA TYR A 159 5.13 39.91 22.52
C TYR A 159 5.48 40.01 21.03
N THR A 160 6.76 40.05 20.68
CA THR A 160 7.22 40.05 19.29
C THR A 160 6.84 38.75 18.59
N VAL A 161 7.11 37.61 19.23
CA VAL A 161 6.74 36.28 18.70
C VAL A 161 5.23 36.17 18.53
N TYR A 162 4.45 36.59 19.53
CA TYR A 162 2.99 36.57 19.47
C TYR A 162 2.44 37.43 18.34
N ALA A 163 2.94 38.66 18.20
CA ALA A 163 2.53 39.56 17.12
C ALA A 163 2.89 38.98 15.75
N PHE A 164 4.11 38.44 15.60
CA PHE A 164 4.56 37.82 14.36
C PHE A 164 3.70 36.61 13.97
N THR A 165 3.47 35.69 14.91
CA THR A 165 2.63 34.50 14.68
C THR A 165 1.20 34.89 14.36
N PHE A 166 0.62 35.87 15.05
CA PHE A 166 -0.72 36.36 14.78
C PHE A 166 -0.83 36.99 13.39
N VAL A 167 0.14 37.83 13.01
CA VAL A 167 0.18 38.47 11.68
C VAL A 167 0.30 37.42 10.58
N ILE A 168 1.20 36.45 10.71
CA ILE A 168 1.33 35.36 9.72
C ILE A 168 0.03 34.58 9.60
N PHE A 169 -0.61 34.26 10.72
CA PHE A 169 -1.85 33.51 10.71
C PHE A 169 -2.99 34.29 10.04
N ALA A 170 -3.17 35.57 10.41
CA ALA A 170 -4.14 36.46 9.79
C ALA A 170 -3.87 36.67 8.30
N LEU A 171 -2.62 36.83 7.90
CA LEU A 171 -2.22 36.94 6.49
C LEU A 171 -2.49 35.66 5.73
N ASN A 172 -2.22 34.48 6.30
CA ASN A 172 -2.55 33.22 5.64
C ASN A 172 -4.05 33.08 5.40
N ILE A 173 -4.88 33.45 6.37
CA ILE A 173 -6.34 33.46 6.22
C ILE A 173 -6.77 34.47 5.15
N ALA A 174 -6.26 35.70 5.20
CA ALA A 174 -6.58 36.76 4.25
C ALA A 174 -6.12 36.42 2.81
N LEU A 175 -4.94 35.82 2.65
CA LEU A 175 -4.43 35.39 1.34
C LEU A 175 -5.22 34.22 0.81
N SER A 176 -5.58 33.24 1.65
CA SER A 176 -6.46 32.14 1.27
C SER A 176 -7.81 32.68 0.83
N TYR A 177 -8.34 33.67 1.54
CA TYR A 177 -9.58 34.37 1.19
C TYR A 177 -9.51 35.05 -0.18
N VAL A 178 -8.46 35.85 -0.43
CA VAL A 178 -8.29 36.59 -1.67
C VAL A 178 -8.05 35.65 -2.86
N LYS A 179 -7.29 34.58 -2.67
CA LYS A 179 -6.92 33.65 -3.74
C LYS A 179 -8.02 32.65 -4.08
N SER A 180 -8.78 32.18 -3.09
CA SER A 180 -9.76 31.11 -3.26
C SER A 180 -11.22 31.59 -3.30
N GLY A 181 -11.48 32.88 -3.03
CA GLY A 181 -12.83 33.43 -2.97
C GLY A 181 -13.63 32.96 -1.74
N TRP A 182 -14.54 33.79 -1.23
CA TRP A 182 -15.54 33.36 -0.24
C TRP A 182 -16.56 32.49 -1.00
N PHE A 183 -16.48 31.18 -0.88
CA PHE A 183 -17.48 30.26 -1.45
C PHE A 183 -17.68 30.37 -2.98
N THR A 184 -16.66 30.11 -3.79
CA THR A 184 -16.94 29.50 -5.11
C THR A 184 -17.00 27.99 -4.92
N ILE A 185 -18.18 27.52 -4.52
CA ILE A 185 -18.65 26.17 -4.86
C ILE A 185 -19.06 26.21 -6.33
#